data_AF-A0A349KM72-F1
#
_entry.id   AF-A0A349KM72-F1
#
_cell.length_a   1.000
_cell.length_b   1.000
_cell.length_c   1.000
_cell.angle_alpha   90.00
_cell.angle_beta   90.00
_cell.angle_gamma   90.00
#
_symmetry.space_group_name_H-M   'P 1'
#
loop_
_entity.id
_entity.type
_entity.pdbx_description
1 polymer ?
#
loop_
_entity_poly.entity_id
_entity_poly.type
_entity_poly.pdbx_seq_one_letter_code
_entity_poly.pdbx_strand_id
1 'polypeptide(L)' 'VMVIGHQKGRGTKEKVRHNFGMPRPEGYRKARRLIKLAERYRLPVLSFIDTPG' A
#
# COMPACT_ATOMS: atom_id res chain seq x y z
N VAL A 1 -0.05 12.76 -9.44
CA VAL A 1 0.21 12.38 -8.03
C VAL A 1 0.01 10.88 -7.90
N MET A 2 0.89 10.16 -7.20
CA MET A 2 0.81 8.74 -6.90
C MET A 2 0.39 8.55 -5.45
N VAL A 3 -0.60 7.68 -5.20
CA VAL A 3 -1.08 7.39 -3.85
C VAL A 3 -0.81 5.93 -3.51
N ILE A 4 -0.21 5.69 -2.34
CA ILE A 4 0.09 4.36 -1.83
C ILE A 4 -0.46 4.29 -0.41
N GLY A 5 -0.96 3.13 0.01
CA GLY A 5 -1.44 2.98 1.38
C GLY A 5 -1.80 1.57 1.73
N HIS A 6 -2.11 1.37 3.00
CA HIS A 6 -2.56 0.11 3.55
C HIS A 6 -4.07 0.00 3.45
N GLN A 7 -4.59 -1.20 3.18
CA GLN A 7 -6.03 -1.45 3.10
C GLN A 7 -6.39 -2.53 4.10
N LYS A 8 -6.98 -2.13 5.23
CA LYS A 8 -7.41 -3.08 6.28
C LYS A 8 -8.69 -3.83 5.95
N GLY A 9 -9.59 -3.25 5.14
CA GLY A 9 -10.95 -3.77 4.95
C GLY A 9 -11.89 -3.39 6.10
N ARG A 10 -13.19 -3.21 5.80
CA ARG A 10 -14.16 -2.70 6.77
C ARG A 10 -14.81 -3.82 7.57
N GLY A 11 -15.21 -4.91 6.91
CA GLY A 11 -15.83 -6.08 7.54
C GLY A 11 -14.83 -7.17 7.93
N THR A 12 -15.25 -8.12 8.77
CA THR A 12 -14.39 -9.22 9.24
C THR A 12 -13.84 -10.08 8.10
N LYS A 13 -14.69 -10.44 7.11
CA LYS A 13 -14.25 -11.21 5.93
C LYS A 13 -13.20 -10.46 5.10
N GLU A 14 -13.39 -9.15 4.92
CA GLU A 14 -12.42 -8.31 4.21
C GLU A 14 -11.11 -8.19 4.98
N LYS A 15 -11.17 -7.98 6.31
CA LYS A 15 -9.98 -7.89 7.16
C LYS A 15 -9.10 -9.13 7.05
N VAL A 16 -9.71 -10.32 7.11
CA VAL A 16 -8.98 -11.57 6.91
C VAL A 16 -8.37 -11.64 5.51
N ARG A 17 -9.13 -11.29 4.47
CA ARG A 17 -8.63 -11.29 3.08
C ARG A 17 -7.45 -10.33 2.86
N HIS A 18 -7.48 -9.16 3.51
CA HIS A 18 -6.46 -8.13 3.40
C HIS A 18 -5.36 -8.25 4.47
N ASN A 19 -5.30 -9.38 5.19
CA ASN A 19 -4.34 -9.61 6.26
C ASN A 19 -4.29 -8.46 7.28
N PHE A 20 -5.46 -7.91 7.62
CA PHE A 20 -5.62 -6.78 8.54
C PHE A 20 -4.80 -5.53 8.18
N GLY A 21 -4.51 -5.35 6.88
CA GLY A 21 -3.69 -4.26 6.37
C GLY A 21 -2.19 -4.48 6.51
N MET A 22 -1.73 -5.66 6.96
CA MET A 22 -0.32 -6.04 7.06
C MET A 22 0.16 -6.65 5.73
N PRO A 23 0.94 -5.92 4.93
CA PRO A 23 1.40 -6.42 3.64
C PRO A 23 2.53 -7.44 3.82
N ARG A 24 2.50 -8.49 2.99
CA ARG A 24 3.63 -9.41 2.82
C ARG A 24 4.78 -8.74 2.05
N PRO A 25 5.99 -9.32 2.00
CA PRO A 25 7.12 -8.78 1.22
C PRO A 25 6.77 -8.42 -0.24
N GLU A 26 5.86 -9.16 -0.89
CA GLU A 26 5.39 -8.83 -2.24
C GLU A 26 4.69 -7.46 -2.31
N GLY A 27 3.95 -7.08 -1.27
CA GLY A 27 3.27 -5.79 -1.14
C GLY A 27 4.27 -4.63 -1.11
N TYR A 28 5.35 -4.76 -0.34
CA TYR A 28 6.44 -3.79 -0.30
C TYR A 28 7.18 -3.69 -1.64
N ARG A 29 7.42 -4.81 -2.33
CA ARG A 29 8.02 -4.80 -3.68
C ARG A 29 7.11 -4.09 -4.69
N LYS A 30 5.79 -4.30 -4.61
CA LYS A 30 4.80 -3.57 -5.42
C LYS A 30 4.84 -2.07 -5.12
N ALA A 31 4.86 -1.67 -3.86
CA ALA A 31 4.96 -0.27 -3.46
C ALA A 31 6.25 0.38 -4.00
N ARG A 32 7.41 -0.27 -3.82
CA ARG A 32 8.69 0.19 -4.37
C ARG A 32 8.66 0.37 -5.89
N ARG A 33 8.00 -0.54 -6.62
CA ARG A 33 7.83 -0.41 -8.08
C ARG A 33 7.01 0.83 -8.46
N LEU A 34 5.96 1.13 -7.71
CA LEU A 34 5.12 2.31 -7.93
C LEU A 34 5.84 3.61 -7.59
N ILE A 35 6.66 3.63 -6.54
CA ILE A 35 7.50 4.79 -6.19
C ILE A 35 8.49 5.10 -7.31
N LYS A 36 9.20 4.08 -7.82
CA LYS A 36 10.11 4.23 -8.98
C LYS A 36 9.39 4.70 -10.24
N LEU A 37 8.12 4.35 -10.40
CA LEU A 37 7.31 4.83 -11.53
C LEU A 37 6.97 6.32 -11.34
N ALA A 38 6.54 6.71 -10.15
CA ALA A 38 6.24 8.10 -9.82
C ALA A 38 7.46 9.01 -10.01
N GLU A 39 8.65 8.55 -9.60
CA GLU A 39 9.92 9.24 -9.82
C GLU A 39 10.18 9.52 -11.31
N ARG A 40 10.02 8.50 -12.19
CA ARG A 40 10.22 8.67 -13.63
C ARG A 40 9.33 9.74 -14.26
N TYR A 41 8.11 9.90 -13.75
CA TYR A 41 7.16 10.89 -14.24
C TYR A 41 7.11 12.17 -13.39
N ARG A 42 8.05 12.36 -12.46
CA ARG A 42 8.12 13.51 -11.53
C ARG A 42 6.79 13.75 -10.81
N LEU A 43 6.08 12.67 -10.47
CA LEU A 43 4.80 12.74 -9.77
C LEU A 43 5.05 12.76 -8.25
N PRO A 44 4.39 13.66 -7.50
CA PRO A 44 4.40 13.61 -6.04
C PRO A 44 3.84 12.27 -5.53
N VAL A 45 4.41 11.72 -4.46
CA VAL A 45 3.95 10.47 -3.83
C VAL A 45 3.35 10.78 -2.46
N LEU A 46 2.12 10.34 -2.22
CA LEU A 46 1.43 10.39 -0.94
C LEU A 46 1.28 8.97 -0.39
N SER A 47 1.73 8.76 0.85
CA SER A 47 1.66 7.45 1.51
C SER A 47 0.76 7.49 2.74
N PHE A 48 -0.28 6.64 2.77
CA PHE A 48 -1.19 6.48 3.90
C PHE A 48 -0.79 5.26 4.72
N ILE A 49 -0.17 5.51 5.87
CA ILE A 49 0.31 4.48 6.78
C ILE A 49 -0.80 4.18 7.78
N ASP A 50 -1.48 3.05 7.57
CA ASP A 50 -2.51 2.53 8.47
C ASP A 50 -2.37 1.00 8.52
N THR A 51 -1.29 0.53 9.10
CA THR A 51 -1.02 -0.89 9.34
C THR A 51 -0.62 -1.10 10.80
N PRO A 52 -1.00 -2.22 11.45
CA PRO A 52 -0.51 -2.56 12.78
C PRO A 52 0.92 -3.15 12.75
N GLY A 53 1.48 -3.41 11.56
CA GLY A 53 2.83 -3.95 11.36
C GLY A 53 3.37 -3.77 9.95
#